data_AF-A0A839QZ26-F1
#
_entry.id   AF-A0A839QZ26-F1
#
_cell.length_a   1.000
_cell.length_b   1.000
_cell.length_c   1.000
_cell.angle_alpha   90.00
_cell.angle_beta   90.00
_cell.angle_gamma   90.00
#
_symmetry.space_group_name_H-M   'P 1'
#
loop_
_entity.id
_entity.type
_entity.pdbx_description
1 polymer ?
#
loop_
_entity_poly.entity_id
_entity_poly.type
_entity_poly.pdbx_seq_one_letter_code
_entity_poly.pdbx_strand_id
1 'polypeptide(L)'
;MIADTTDAVRVLETSHPPVYYLPLDSFPAGALIAVQGTSFCEFKGAAHYFDVVAGGIVAPRAAWIYLEPAHGFEELSTRVALYPSHMDSCEINGEQVTAQKGDFYGGWITTQIVGPFKGGPGTAGW
;
A
#
# COMPACT_ATOMS: atom_id res chain seq x y z
N MET A 1 13.67 6.31 -8.01
CA MET A 1 12.75 5.17 -8.19
C MET A 1 13.00 4.18 -7.07
N ILE A 2 11.95 3.81 -6.33
CA ILE A 2 12.04 2.92 -5.16
C ILE A 2 11.47 1.52 -5.38
N ALA A 3 10.73 1.33 -6.47
CA ALA A 3 10.23 0.06 -6.95
C ALA A 3 9.79 0.23 -8.41
N ASP A 4 9.95 -0.82 -9.21
CA ASP A 4 9.39 -0.96 -10.56
C ASP A 4 9.19 -2.46 -10.82
N THR A 5 7.98 -2.86 -11.17
CA THR A 5 7.63 -4.28 -11.33
C THR A 5 6.37 -4.47 -12.17
N THR A 6 6.31 -5.59 -12.88
CA THR A 6 5.09 -6.09 -13.54
C THR A 6 4.42 -7.22 -12.77
N ASP A 7 5.01 -7.68 -11.68
CA ASP A 7 4.51 -8.77 -10.83
C ASP A 7 3.84 -8.20 -9.57
N ALA A 8 2.73 -7.49 -9.73
CA ALA A 8 1.99 -6.93 -8.60
C ALA A 8 0.68 -7.69 -8.34
N VAL A 9 0.37 -7.90 -7.07
CA VAL A 9 -0.95 -8.41 -6.64
C VAL A 9 -1.88 -7.24 -6.39
N ARG A 10 -2.99 -7.19 -7.11
CA ARG A 10 -4.05 -6.19 -6.91
C ARG A 10 -5.12 -6.75 -5.98
N VAL A 11 -5.18 -6.23 -4.76
CA VAL A 11 -6.20 -6.60 -3.78
C VAL A 11 -7.40 -5.66 -3.93
N LEU A 12 -8.57 -6.25 -4.14
CA LEU A 12 -9.85 -5.54 -4.23
C LEU A 12 -10.59 -5.68 -2.91
N GLU A 13 -10.99 -4.54 -2.35
CA GLU A 13 -11.76 -4.46 -1.12
C GLU A 13 -13.07 -3.72 -1.37
N THR A 14 -14.07 -3.96 -0.52
CA THR A 14 -15.46 -3.61 -0.78
C THR A 14 -15.67 -2.13 -1.17
N SER A 15 -15.27 -1.19 -0.32
CA SER A 15 -15.54 0.25 -0.47
C SER A 15 -14.29 1.10 -0.66
N HIS A 16 -13.14 0.44 -0.89
CA HIS A 16 -11.84 1.08 -1.07
C HIS A 16 -11.35 0.88 -2.51
N PRO A 17 -10.61 1.85 -3.08
CA PRO A 17 -9.82 1.61 -4.27
C PRO A 17 -8.86 0.43 -4.05
N PRO A 18 -8.41 -0.22 -5.12
CA PRO A 18 -7.47 -1.32 -5.01
C PRO A 18 -6.18 -0.91 -4.28
N VAL A 19 -5.60 -1.86 -3.55
CA VAL A 19 -4.22 -1.75 -3.06
C VAL A 19 -3.35 -2.69 -3.88
N TYR A 20 -2.16 -2.22 -4.27
CA TYR A 20 -1.19 -3.00 -5.01
C TYR A 20 -0.06 -3.45 -4.08
N TYR A 21 0.22 -4.75 -4.11
CA TYR A 21 1.27 -5.40 -3.33
C TYR A 21 2.39 -5.86 -4.26
N LEU A 22 3.56 -5.26 -4.08
CA LEU A 22 4.74 -5.46 -4.91
C LEU A 22 5.67 -6.48 -4.21
N PRO A 23 6.37 -7.35 -4.95
CA PRO A 23 7.35 -8.26 -4.36
C PRO A 23 8.39 -7.48 -3.55
N LEU A 24 8.78 -7.99 -2.39
CA LEU A 24 9.76 -7.34 -1.52
C LEU A 24 11.10 -7.10 -2.24
N ASP A 25 11.49 -7.99 -3.15
CA ASP A 25 12.72 -7.90 -3.95
C ASP A 25 12.64 -6.87 -5.09
N SER A 26 11.47 -6.31 -5.38
CA SER A 26 11.32 -5.18 -6.31
C SER A 26 11.80 -3.86 -5.71
N PHE A 27 12.12 -3.83 -4.41
CA PHE A 27 12.65 -2.66 -3.73
C PHE A 27 14.19 -2.73 -3.62
N PRO A 28 14.92 -1.65 -3.92
CA PRO A 28 16.36 -1.59 -3.72
C PRO A 28 16.75 -1.85 -2.26
N ALA A 29 17.93 -2.43 -2.05
CA ALA A 29 18.46 -2.64 -0.70
C ALA A 29 18.51 -1.30 0.09
N GLY A 30 17.96 -1.30 1.30
CA GLY A 30 17.88 -0.11 2.16
C GLY A 30 16.73 0.84 1.85
N ALA A 31 15.91 0.58 0.81
CA ALA A 31 14.74 1.40 0.51
C ALA A 31 13.60 1.20 1.53
N LEU A 32 13.57 0.06 2.21
CA LEU A 32 12.59 -0.28 3.25
C LEU A 32 13.31 -0.54 4.57
N ILE A 33 12.97 0.23 5.60
CA ILE A 33 13.52 0.08 6.95
C ILE A 33 12.40 -0.33 7.90
N ALA A 34 12.50 -1.51 8.50
CA ALA A 34 11.47 -2.03 9.40
C ALA A 34 11.35 -1.13 10.64
N VAL A 35 10.12 -0.77 11.01
CA VAL A 35 9.84 0.07 12.17
C VAL A 35 8.89 -0.60 13.14
N GLN A 36 8.89 -0.12 14.38
CA GLN A 36 7.99 -0.64 15.41
C GLN A 36 6.53 -0.26 15.15
N GLY A 37 5.63 -1.08 15.68
CA GLY A 37 4.19 -0.87 15.63
C GLY A 37 3.55 -1.63 14.47
N THR A 38 2.35 -2.13 14.73
CA THR A 38 1.54 -2.89 13.79
C THR A 38 0.12 -2.34 13.79
N SER A 39 -0.63 -2.66 12.76
CA SER A 39 -2.10 -2.54 12.78
C SER A 39 -2.69 -3.91 12.49
N PHE A 40 -3.96 -4.11 12.84
CA PHE A 40 -4.64 -5.37 12.62
C PHE A 40 -5.78 -5.18 11.63
N CYS A 41 -5.77 -5.98 10.57
CA CYS A 41 -6.89 -6.13 9.66
C CYS A 41 -7.61 -7.43 10.01
N GLU A 42 -8.91 -7.34 10.28
CA GLU A 42 -9.75 -8.50 10.63
C GLU A 42 -9.80 -9.58 9.54
N PHE A 43 -9.47 -9.23 8.29
CA PHE A 43 -9.41 -10.17 7.18
C PHE A 43 -8.01 -10.70 6.89
N LYS A 44 -6.97 -9.85 6.99
CA LYS A 44 -5.63 -10.18 6.48
C LYS A 44 -4.61 -10.48 7.59
N GLY A 45 -4.89 -10.11 8.83
CA GLY A 45 -3.97 -10.28 9.95
C GLY A 45 -3.19 -9.01 10.29
N ALA A 46 -2.01 -9.18 10.88
CA ALA A 46 -1.17 -8.08 11.37
C ALA A 46 -0.34 -7.45 10.24
N ALA A 47 -0.52 -6.15 10.02
CA ALA A 47 0.32 -5.37 9.13
C ALA A 47 1.53 -4.83 9.89
N HIS A 48 2.72 -5.09 9.37
CA HIS A 48 3.99 -4.56 9.85
C HIS A 48 4.43 -3.42 8.94
N TYR A 49 4.97 -2.35 9.52
CA TYR A 49 5.29 -1.13 8.77
C TYR A 49 6.78 -1.01 8.45
N PHE A 50 7.05 -0.33 7.34
CA PHE A 50 8.37 0.15 6.98
C PHE A 50 8.36 1.67 6.80
N ASP A 51 9.46 2.30 7.19
CA ASP A 51 9.83 3.60 6.63
C ASP A 51 10.38 3.37 5.21
N VAL A 52 10.01 4.25 4.28
CA VAL A 52 10.54 4.24 2.92
C VAL A 52 11.64 5.28 2.81
N VAL A 53 12.81 4.87 2.34
CA VAL A 53 14.01 5.72 2.27
C VAL A 53 14.46 5.85 0.82
N ALA A 54 14.57 7.09 0.35
CA ALA A 54 15.02 7.39 -1.01
C ALA A 54 15.62 8.78 -1.11
N GLY A 55 16.72 8.93 -1.85
CA GLY A 55 17.32 10.25 -2.12
C GLY A 55 17.69 11.06 -0.87
N GLY A 56 17.95 10.39 0.27
CA GLY A 56 18.22 11.05 1.56
C GLY A 56 16.97 11.49 2.34
N ILE A 57 15.77 11.20 1.83
CA ILE A 57 14.48 11.47 2.48
C ILE A 57 13.95 10.19 3.10
N VAL A 58 13.28 10.32 4.25
CA VAL A 58 12.57 9.24 4.94
C VAL A 58 11.09 9.56 4.96
N ALA A 59 10.27 8.69 4.36
CA ALA A 59 8.82 8.72 4.47
C ALA A 59 8.38 7.73 5.57
N PRO A 60 7.97 8.23 6.75
CA PRO A 60 7.72 7.38 7.90
C PRO A 60 6.47 6.52 7.70
N ARG A 61 6.54 5.24 8.07
CA ARG A 61 5.45 4.25 8.01
C ARG A 61 4.71 4.24 6.66
N ALA A 62 5.43 4.53 5.58
CA ALA A 62 4.86 4.73 4.25
C ALA A 62 4.64 3.42 3.47
N ALA A 63 5.10 2.29 4.01
CA ALA A 63 4.83 0.97 3.45
C ALA A 63 4.41 -0.03 4.54
N TRP A 64 3.75 -1.10 4.14
CA TRP A 64 3.41 -2.22 5.03
C TRP A 64 3.46 -3.57 4.33
N ILE A 65 3.58 -4.62 5.14
CA ILE A 65 3.56 -6.04 4.75
C ILE A 65 2.74 -6.85 5.75
N TYR A 66 2.14 -7.94 5.30
CA TYR A 66 1.59 -8.97 6.19
C TYR A 66 2.56 -10.13 6.25
N LEU A 67 3.41 -10.23 7.27
CA LEU A 67 4.42 -11.31 7.37
C LEU A 67 3.77 -12.69 7.59
N GLU A 68 2.70 -12.71 8.38
CA GLU A 68 1.90 -13.89 8.71
C GLU A 68 0.44 -13.61 8.34
N PRO A 69 0.12 -13.56 7.04
CA PRO A 69 -1.21 -13.23 6.59
C PRO A 69 -2.19 -14.34 6.96
N ALA A 70 -3.46 -13.97 7.18
CA ALA A 70 -4.53 -14.93 7.43
C ALA A 70 -4.78 -15.83 6.20
N HIS A 71 -5.46 -16.97 6.44
CA HIS A 71 -5.76 -17.96 5.40
C HIS A 71 -6.48 -17.33 4.19
N GLY A 72 -6.01 -17.64 2.98
CA GLY A 72 -6.49 -17.05 1.73
C GLY A 72 -5.75 -15.78 1.29
N PHE A 73 -4.83 -15.25 2.11
CA PHE A 73 -3.98 -14.10 1.80
C PHE A 73 -2.48 -14.44 1.82
N GLU A 74 -2.11 -15.72 1.75
CA GLU A 74 -0.73 -16.22 1.85
C GLU A 74 0.22 -15.58 0.82
N GLU A 75 -0.29 -15.22 -0.35
CA GLU A 75 0.47 -14.55 -1.41
C GLU A 75 1.02 -13.17 -0.98
N LEU A 76 0.43 -12.54 0.05
CA LEU A 76 0.88 -11.25 0.57
C LEU A 76 2.09 -11.36 1.52
N SER A 77 2.48 -12.57 1.93
CA SER A 77 3.56 -12.83 2.92
C SER A 77 4.92 -12.25 2.55
N THR A 78 5.16 -12.05 1.25
CA THR A 78 6.42 -11.55 0.68
C THR A 78 6.23 -10.29 -0.15
N ARG A 79 5.09 -9.60 0.02
CA ARG A 79 4.73 -8.45 -0.80
C ARG A 79 4.41 -7.22 0.04
N VAL A 80 4.89 -6.07 -0.41
CA VAL A 80 4.80 -4.78 0.27
C VAL A 80 3.83 -3.88 -0.49
N ALA A 81 2.95 -3.21 0.25
CA ALA A 81 2.13 -2.13 -0.27
C ALA A 81 2.67 -0.78 0.21
N LEU A 82 2.45 0.28 -0.58
CA LEU A 82 2.83 1.66 -0.27
C LEU A 82 1.58 2.53 -0.11
N TYR A 83 1.66 3.54 0.75
CA TYR A 83 0.71 4.65 0.78
C TYR A 83 1.05 5.66 -0.32
N PRO A 84 0.24 5.81 -1.39
CA PRO A 84 0.56 6.75 -2.47
C PRO A 84 0.62 8.21 -1.99
N SER A 85 -0.12 8.55 -0.92
CA SER A 85 -0.10 9.89 -0.32
C SER A 85 1.25 10.28 0.28
N HIS A 86 2.13 9.30 0.54
CA HIS A 86 3.45 9.52 1.14
C HIS A 86 4.59 9.46 0.11
N MET A 87 4.30 9.18 -1.16
CA MET A 87 5.28 9.05 -2.23
C MET A 87 5.25 10.28 -3.16
N ASP A 88 6.38 10.59 -3.79
CA ASP A 88 6.43 11.66 -4.81
C ASP A 88 5.49 11.36 -5.99
N SER A 89 5.46 10.09 -6.42
CA SER A 89 4.56 9.59 -7.46
C SER A 89 4.45 8.07 -7.43
N CYS A 90 3.26 7.56 -7.72
CA CYS A 90 3.02 6.16 -8.05
C CYS A 90 2.34 6.10 -9.42
N GLU A 91 2.68 5.10 -10.22
CA GLU A 91 2.09 4.89 -11.55
C GLU A 91 1.69 3.42 -11.74
N ILE A 92 0.61 3.20 -12.49
CA ILE A 92 0.19 1.88 -12.97
C ILE A 92 0.13 1.96 -14.50
N ASN A 93 0.96 1.18 -15.18
CA ASN A 93 1.03 1.18 -16.66
C ASN A 93 1.21 2.59 -17.27
N GLY A 94 2.03 3.44 -16.63
CA GLY A 94 2.27 4.83 -17.05
C GLY A 94 1.15 5.81 -16.70
N GLU A 95 0.12 5.37 -15.97
CA GLU A 95 -0.94 6.23 -15.47
C GLU A 95 -0.65 6.63 -14.02
N GLN A 96 -0.61 7.95 -13.76
CA GLN A 96 -0.39 8.47 -12.41
C GLN A 96 -1.56 8.17 -11.48
N VAL A 97 -1.22 7.63 -10.30
CA VAL A 97 -2.17 7.24 -9.26
C VAL A 97 -2.55 8.46 -8.42
N THR A 98 -3.85 8.63 -8.19
CA THR A 98 -4.37 9.51 -7.14
C THR A 98 -4.53 8.71 -5.85
N ALA A 99 -4.00 9.23 -4.73
CA ALA A 99 -4.17 8.60 -3.43
C ALA A 99 -5.65 8.64 -2.99
N GLN A 100 -6.14 7.53 -2.44
CA GLN A 100 -7.38 7.54 -1.67
C GLN A 100 -7.30 8.58 -0.54
N LYS A 101 -8.38 9.32 -0.32
CA LYS A 101 -8.42 10.31 0.77
C LYS A 101 -8.30 9.59 2.12
N GLY A 102 -7.50 10.17 3.01
CA GLY A 102 -7.20 9.63 4.34
C GLY A 102 -6.07 8.60 4.30
N ASP A 103 -5.31 8.49 5.39
CA ASP A 103 -4.05 7.72 5.41
C ASP A 103 -4.17 6.37 6.11
N PHE A 104 -5.40 5.83 6.18
CA PHE A 104 -5.63 4.51 6.78
C PHE A 104 -5.57 3.37 5.74
N TYR A 105 -6.25 3.54 4.61
CA TYR A 105 -6.50 2.45 3.65
C TYR A 105 -5.46 2.35 2.52
N GLY A 106 -4.81 3.46 2.15
CA GLY A 106 -3.74 3.45 1.15
C GLY A 106 -4.16 3.00 -0.26
N GLY A 107 -5.43 3.18 -0.64
CA GLY A 107 -5.94 2.80 -1.96
C GLY A 107 -5.36 3.64 -3.11
N TRP A 108 -5.21 2.98 -4.26
CA TRP A 108 -4.65 3.51 -5.49
C TRP A 108 -5.77 3.77 -6.50
N ILE A 109 -5.99 5.03 -6.87
CA ILE A 109 -7.05 5.42 -7.81
C ILE A 109 -6.42 5.78 -9.15
N THR A 110 -6.82 5.06 -10.20
CA THR A 110 -6.61 5.42 -11.61
C THR A 110 -7.92 5.91 -12.22
N THR A 111 -7.91 6.43 -13.44
CA THR A 111 -9.09 6.91 -14.20
C THR A 111 -10.17 5.85 -14.40
N GLN A 112 -9.80 4.56 -14.34
CA GLN A 112 -10.74 3.44 -14.46
C GLN A 112 -11.43 3.09 -13.13
N ILE A 113 -10.95 3.63 -12.00
CA ILE A 113 -11.48 3.36 -10.67
C ILE A 113 -12.43 4.50 -10.28
N VAL A 114 -13.72 4.23 -10.38
CA VAL A 114 -14.78 5.21 -10.12
C VAL A 114 -15.35 5.03 -8.72
N GLY A 115 -15.45 6.13 -7.98
CA GLY A 115 -15.97 6.16 -6.63
C GLY A 115 -17.51 6.21 -6.53
N PRO A 116 -18.02 6.47 -5.32
CA PRO A 116 -17.31 7.05 -4.19
C PRO A 116 -16.52 6.03 -3.36
N PHE A 117 -15.55 6.52 -2.58
CA PHE A 117 -14.66 5.70 -1.75
C PHE A 117 -14.72 6.11 -0.28
N LYS A 118 -14.56 5.14 0.61
CA LYS A 118 -14.33 5.40 2.04
C LYS A 118 -12.98 6.11 2.26
N GLY A 119 -12.83 6.83 3.37
CA GLY A 119 -11.57 7.46 3.83
C GLY A 119 -11.62 9.00 3.85
N GLY A 120 -12.53 9.61 3.08
CA GLY A 120 -12.81 11.05 3.16
C GLY A 120 -13.74 11.43 4.34
N PRO A 121 -13.87 12.74 4.64
CA PRO A 121 -14.83 13.22 5.63
C PRO A 121 -16.26 12.71 5.33
N GLY A 122 -16.94 12.18 6.35
CA GLY A 122 -18.33 11.72 6.24
C GLY A 122 -18.52 10.24 5.84
N THR A 123 -17.46 9.48 5.58
CA THR A 123 -17.57 8.06 5.16
C THR A 123 -17.32 7.05 6.30
N ALA A 124 -17.31 7.49 7.56
CA ALA A 124 -16.88 6.63 8.68
C ALA A 124 -17.83 5.44 8.94
N GLY A 125 -19.10 5.55 8.56
CA GLY A 125 -20.12 4.50 8.76
C GLY A 125 -20.36 3.57 7.56
N TRP A 126 -19.48 3.58 6.57
CA TRP A 126 -19.56 2.73 5.38
C TRP A 126 -18.97 1.33 5.64
#